data_AF-A0A6B3QD10-F1
#
_entry.id   AF-A0A6B3QD10-F1
#
_cell.length_a   1.000
_cell.length_b   1.000
_cell.length_c   1.000
_cell.angle_alpha   90.00
_cell.angle_beta   90.00
_cell.angle_gamma   90.00
#
_symmetry.space_group_name_H-M   'P 1'
#
loop_
_entity.id
_entity.type
_entity.pdbx_description
1 polymer ?
#
loop_
_entity_poly.entity_id
_entity_poly.type
_entity_poly.pdbx_seq_one_letter_code
_entity_poly.pdbx_strand_id
1 'polypeptide(L)'
;MSATRAGRSLSGLVLACAAASAVLTGCSMEEASCGGGEYPVMTIGDTGSACVPNGEEPPKGYTRYPEGKVPEHVGDEWDTYWQTHTVDEHGKVVEVPAGG
;
A
#
# COMPACT_ATOMS: atom_id res chain seq x y z
N MET A 1 65.94 -26.13 34.35
CA MET A 1 65.64 -24.69 34.27
C MET A 1 64.32 -24.53 33.54
N SER A 2 63.26 -24.21 34.27
CA SER A 2 61.94 -23.88 33.72
C SER A 2 61.93 -22.42 33.27
N ALA A 3 61.31 -22.14 32.12
CA ALA A 3 60.72 -20.84 31.84
C ALA A 3 59.54 -21.05 30.88
N THR A 4 58.35 -21.05 31.46
CA THR A 4 57.06 -21.00 30.80
C THR A 4 56.96 -19.72 29.98
N ARG A 5 56.61 -19.81 28.69
CA ARG A 5 56.21 -18.64 27.89
C ARG A 5 54.80 -18.83 27.39
N ALA A 6 53.88 -18.10 28.01
CA ALA A 6 52.51 -17.92 27.57
C ALA A 6 52.48 -17.31 26.16
N GLY A 7 51.58 -17.79 25.31
CA GLY A 7 51.50 -17.36 23.92
C GLY A 7 50.20 -17.74 23.23
N ARG A 8 49.11 -17.03 23.61
CA ARG A 8 47.97 -16.65 22.76
C ARG A 8 47.15 -17.80 22.17
N SER A 9 46.10 -18.20 22.90
CA SER A 9 44.94 -18.90 22.34
C SER A 9 44.38 -18.12 21.15
N LEU A 10 44.57 -18.68 19.96
CA LEU A 10 44.03 -18.19 18.71
C LEU A 10 42.79 -19.02 18.35
N SER A 11 41.79 -18.30 17.87
CA SER A 11 40.67 -18.79 17.06
C SER A 11 39.58 -19.49 17.87
N GLY A 12 38.49 -18.82 18.25
CA GLY A 12 37.71 -17.90 17.43
C GLY A 12 36.37 -18.58 17.20
N LEU A 13 35.39 -18.19 18.02
CA LEU A 13 34.01 -18.66 18.04
C LEU A 13 33.44 -18.65 16.61
N VAL A 14 33.17 -19.81 16.03
CA VAL A 14 32.50 -19.93 14.71
C VAL A 14 31.07 -19.45 14.90
N LEU A 15 30.85 -18.17 14.61
CA LEU A 15 29.54 -17.52 14.69
C LEU A 15 28.63 -18.13 13.62
N ALA A 16 27.63 -18.89 14.05
CA ALA A 16 26.58 -19.42 13.21
C ALA A 16 25.77 -18.27 12.60
N CYS A 17 25.95 -18.01 11.31
CA CYS A 17 25.12 -17.08 10.55
C CYS A 17 24.70 -17.72 9.23
N ALA A 18 23.74 -18.64 9.29
CA ALA A 18 23.10 -19.20 8.10
C ALA A 18 21.61 -19.38 8.33
N ALA A 19 20.86 -18.26 8.37
CA ALA A 19 19.43 -18.20 8.07
C ALA A 19 18.93 -16.76 8.21
N ALA A 20 19.04 -15.95 7.15
CA ALA A 20 18.31 -14.68 7.07
C ALA A 20 17.93 -14.28 5.63
N SER A 21 17.91 -15.22 4.68
CA SER A 21 17.59 -14.93 3.28
C SER A 21 16.11 -15.06 2.91
N ALA A 22 15.24 -15.51 3.83
CA ALA A 22 13.82 -15.74 3.54
C ALA A 22 12.90 -14.52 3.76
N VAL A 23 13.40 -13.38 4.25
CA VAL A 23 12.55 -12.22 4.58
C VAL A 23 12.32 -11.25 3.42
N LEU A 24 12.88 -11.54 2.23
CA LEU A 24 12.77 -10.69 1.04
C LEU A 24 11.77 -11.22 0.00
N THR A 25 11.01 -12.27 0.31
CA THR A 25 9.78 -12.52 -0.42
C THR A 25 8.75 -11.57 0.16
N GLY A 26 8.67 -10.34 -0.37
CA GLY A 26 7.46 -9.54 -0.24
C GLY A 26 6.33 -10.45 -0.66
N CYS A 27 5.52 -10.91 0.31
CA CYS A 27 4.39 -11.76 0.04
C CYS A 27 3.56 -11.01 -1.00
N SER A 28 3.33 -11.63 -2.16
CA SER A 28 2.56 -11.07 -3.28
C SER A 28 1.08 -10.98 -2.91
N MET A 29 0.78 -10.17 -1.89
CA MET A 29 -0.56 -9.91 -1.40
C MET A 29 -1.03 -8.65 -2.11
N GLU A 30 -2.04 -8.79 -2.95
CA GLU A 30 -2.76 -7.63 -3.48
C GLU A 30 -3.31 -6.83 -2.30
N GLU A 31 -2.88 -5.58 -2.20
CA GLU A 31 -3.26 -4.68 -1.12
C GLU A 31 -4.67 -4.18 -1.41
N ALA A 32 -5.65 -4.48 -0.55
CA ALA A 32 -7.02 -3.97 -0.72
C ALA A 32 -7.05 -2.44 -0.61
N SER A 33 -7.89 -1.78 -1.43
CA SER A 33 -8.01 -0.32 -1.44
C SER A 33 -8.51 0.26 -0.11
N CYS A 34 -9.37 -0.49 0.58
CA CYS A 34 -9.89 -0.18 1.92
C CYS A 34 -9.93 -1.43 2.80
N GLY A 35 -10.01 -1.24 4.12
CA GLY A 35 -10.22 -2.33 5.06
C GLY A 35 -11.58 -3.01 4.84
N GLY A 36 -11.72 -4.28 5.24
CA GLY A 36 -12.96 -5.06 4.99
C GLY A 36 -14.24 -4.55 5.65
N GLY A 37 -14.15 -3.55 6.54
CA GLY A 37 -15.29 -2.85 7.15
C GLY A 37 -15.66 -1.53 6.48
N GLU A 38 -14.96 -1.17 5.41
CA GLU A 38 -15.05 0.13 4.75
C GLU A 38 -15.24 -0.06 3.24
N TYR A 39 -15.67 1.00 2.57
CA TYR A 39 -15.75 1.07 1.12
C TYR A 39 -15.03 2.34 0.62
N PRO A 40 -14.41 2.29 -0.57
CA PRO A 40 -13.71 3.45 -1.11
C PRO A 40 -14.70 4.48 -1.66
N VAL A 41 -14.35 5.76 -1.52
CA VAL A 41 -15.01 6.91 -2.13
C VAL A 41 -13.99 7.78 -2.85
N MET A 42 -14.43 8.50 -3.89
CA MET A 42 -13.60 9.45 -4.63
C MET A 42 -13.98 10.88 -4.29
N THR A 43 -13.02 11.79 -4.42
CA THR A 43 -13.25 13.23 -4.35
C THR A 43 -13.98 13.68 -5.61
N ILE A 44 -14.96 14.58 -5.46
CA ILE A 44 -15.65 15.15 -6.62
C ILE A 44 -14.72 16.17 -7.29
N GLY A 45 -14.43 15.97 -8.57
CA GLY A 45 -13.61 16.90 -9.37
C GLY A 45 -12.10 16.77 -9.18
N ASP A 46 -11.63 15.79 -8.41
CA ASP A 46 -10.20 15.53 -8.16
C ASP A 46 -9.93 14.01 -8.10
N THR A 47 -8.66 13.59 -8.10
CA THR A 47 -8.27 12.17 -8.10
C THR A 47 -8.13 11.56 -6.70
N GLY A 48 -8.23 12.37 -5.65
CA GLY A 48 -8.13 11.88 -4.27
C GLY A 48 -9.21 10.87 -3.89
N SER A 49 -8.89 9.94 -3.00
CA SER A 49 -9.80 8.90 -2.48
C SER A 49 -9.77 8.82 -0.95
N ALA A 50 -10.78 8.17 -0.37
CA ALA A 50 -10.86 7.89 1.06
C ALA A 50 -11.63 6.59 1.33
N CYS A 51 -11.53 6.05 2.54
CA CYS A 51 -12.32 4.91 3.01
C CYS A 51 -13.41 5.38 3.96
N VAL A 52 -14.63 4.86 3.79
CA VAL A 52 -15.80 5.19 4.61
C VAL A 52 -16.36 3.91 5.21
N PRO A 53 -16.76 3.88 6.49
CA PRO A 53 -17.36 2.69 7.09
C PRO A 53 -18.61 2.24 6.35
N ASN A 54 -18.77 0.92 6.21
CA ASN A 54 -19.94 0.35 5.56
C ASN A 54 -21.24 0.79 6.23
N GLY A 55 -22.20 1.25 5.41
CA GLY A 55 -23.50 1.75 5.86
C GLY A 55 -23.55 3.24 6.17
N GLU A 56 -22.41 3.94 6.18
CA GLU A 56 -22.37 5.40 6.32
C GLU A 56 -22.44 6.09 4.94
N GLU A 57 -22.88 7.35 4.94
CA GLU A 57 -22.87 8.18 3.74
C GLU A 57 -21.46 8.77 3.50
N PRO A 58 -21.06 8.99 2.23
CA PRO A 58 -19.81 9.67 1.95
C PRO A 58 -19.75 11.07 2.60
N PRO A 59 -18.59 11.49 3.11
CA PRO A 59 -18.42 12.84 3.63
C PRO A 59 -18.62 13.89 2.52
N LYS A 60 -18.91 15.13 2.90
CA LYS A 60 -19.09 16.24 1.95
C LYS A 60 -17.85 16.40 1.07
N GLY A 61 -18.07 16.50 -0.25
CA GLY A 61 -16.99 16.63 -1.24
C GLY A 61 -16.52 15.28 -1.81
N TYR A 62 -17.06 14.17 -1.31
CA TYR A 62 -16.81 12.83 -1.82
C TYR A 62 -18.07 12.24 -2.43
N THR A 63 -17.89 11.30 -3.34
CA THR A 63 -18.95 10.50 -3.94
C THR A 63 -18.53 9.03 -4.02
N ARG A 64 -19.53 8.16 -4.12
CA ARG A 64 -19.30 6.74 -4.43
C ARG A 64 -18.79 6.60 -5.86
N TYR A 65 -17.93 5.61 -6.07
CA TYR A 65 -17.55 5.17 -7.40
C TYR A 65 -18.78 4.69 -8.19
N PRO A 66 -18.83 4.91 -9.52
CA PRO A 66 -19.85 4.30 -10.37
C PRO A 66 -19.85 2.78 -10.22
N GLU A 67 -21.03 2.17 -10.37
CA GLU A 67 -21.18 0.71 -10.29
C GLU A 67 -20.26 0.01 -11.29
N GLY A 68 -19.56 -1.03 -10.82
CA GLY A 68 -18.59 -1.79 -11.63
C GLY A 68 -17.29 -1.03 -11.91
N LYS A 69 -17.07 0.15 -11.30
CA LYS A 69 -15.87 0.97 -11.43
C LYS A 69 -15.19 1.29 -10.10
N VAL A 70 -15.32 0.37 -9.15
CA VAL A 70 -14.84 0.53 -7.78
C VAL A 70 -13.45 -0.11 -7.69
N PRO A 71 -12.42 0.60 -7.17
CA PRO A 71 -11.11 -0.01 -6.92
C PRO A 71 -11.20 -0.99 -5.75
N GLU A 72 -10.87 -2.26 -6.00
CA GLU A 72 -10.83 -3.33 -5.01
C GLU A 72 -9.43 -3.48 -4.41
N HIS A 73 -8.39 -3.31 -5.24
CA HIS A 73 -6.99 -3.40 -4.87
C HIS A 73 -6.17 -2.22 -5.39
N VAL A 74 -5.13 -1.85 -4.64
CA VAL A 74 -4.14 -0.86 -5.06
C VAL A 74 -3.46 -1.36 -6.34
N GLY A 75 -3.41 -0.50 -7.35
CA GLY A 75 -2.86 -0.83 -8.66
C GLY A 75 -3.76 -1.66 -9.57
N ASP A 76 -5.02 -1.92 -9.18
CA ASP A 76 -5.98 -2.55 -10.09
C ASP A 76 -6.40 -1.61 -11.24
N GLU A 77 -7.24 -2.13 -12.15
CA GLU A 77 -7.72 -1.38 -13.30
C GLU A 77 -8.38 -0.06 -12.90
N TRP A 78 -9.21 -0.07 -11.85
CA TRP A 78 -9.96 1.09 -11.41
C TRP A 78 -9.10 2.04 -10.61
N ASP A 79 -8.26 1.55 -9.71
CA ASP A 79 -7.28 2.36 -8.98
C ASP A 79 -6.43 3.16 -9.97
N THR A 80 -5.93 2.50 -11.02
CA THR A 80 -5.14 3.13 -12.09
C THR A 80 -5.97 4.12 -12.91
N TYR A 81 -7.19 3.75 -13.31
CA TYR A 81 -8.06 4.61 -14.12
C TYR A 81 -8.37 5.94 -13.42
N TRP A 82 -8.64 5.89 -12.12
CA TRP A 82 -8.99 7.05 -11.32
C TRP A 82 -7.79 7.94 -10.95
N GLN A 83 -6.56 7.54 -11.25
CA GLN A 83 -5.38 8.42 -11.12
C GLN A 83 -5.41 9.60 -12.10
N THR A 84 -6.23 9.55 -13.15
CA THR A 84 -6.37 10.64 -14.13
C THR A 84 -7.81 11.04 -14.40
N HIS A 85 -8.78 10.37 -13.77
CA HIS A 85 -10.21 10.61 -13.95
C HIS A 85 -10.88 10.93 -12.63
N THR A 86 -12.03 11.57 -12.71
CA THR A 86 -12.88 11.86 -11.56
C THR A 86 -14.35 11.94 -11.99
N VAL A 87 -15.26 12.02 -11.03
CA VAL A 87 -16.65 12.40 -11.24
C VAL A 87 -16.80 13.88 -10.90
N ASP A 88 -17.31 14.69 -11.84
CA ASP A 88 -17.56 16.11 -11.63
C ASP A 88 -18.83 16.37 -10.79
N GLU A 89 -19.09 17.65 -10.48
CA GLU A 89 -20.26 18.09 -9.73
C GLU A 89 -21.61 17.76 -10.39
N HIS A 90 -21.60 17.37 -11.67
CA HIS A 90 -22.77 16.95 -12.43
C HIS A 90 -22.91 15.43 -12.54
N GLY A 91 -22.02 14.67 -11.90
CA GLY A 91 -22.03 13.21 -11.95
C GLY A 91 -21.41 12.63 -13.23
N LYS A 92 -20.70 13.44 -14.02
CA LYS A 92 -20.04 12.98 -15.26
C LYS A 92 -18.59 12.59 -14.97
N VAL A 93 -18.17 11.47 -15.56
CA VAL A 93 -16.76 11.09 -15.55
C VAL A 93 -15.96 11.96 -16.51
N VAL A 94 -14.90 12.61 -16.00
CA VAL A 94 -14.02 13.52 -16.74
C VAL A 94 -12.56 13.24 -16.41
N GLU A 95 -11.65 13.64 -17.29
CA GLU A 95 -10.21 13.64 -17.01
C GLU A 95 -9.85 14.85 -16.14
N VAL A 96 -8.97 14.64 -15.16
CA VAL A 96 -8.44 15.73 -14.31
C VAL A 96 -7.28 16.39 -15.05
N PRO A 97 -7.27 17.73 -15.20
CA PRO A 97 -6.16 18.43 -15.83
C PRO A 97 -4.85 18.18 -15.09
N ALA A 98 -3.77 17.88 -15.83
CA ALA A 98 -2.46 17.70 -15.23
C ALA A 98 -1.97 19.02 -14.60
N GLY A 99 -2.01 19.12 -13.27
CA GLY A 99 -1.42 20.23 -12.51
C GLY A 99 -2.37 20.97 -11.56
N GLY A 100 -2.91 20.25 -10.56
CA GLY A 100 -3.45 20.87 -9.34
C GLY A 100 -2.35 21.33 -8.40
#